data_AF-A0A1Y2BUK0-F1
#
_entry.id   AF-A0A1Y2BUK0-F1
#
_cell.length_a   1.000
_cell.length_b   1.000
_cell.length_c   1.000
_cell.angle_alpha   90.00
_cell.angle_beta   90.00
_cell.angle_gamma   90.00
#
_symmetry.space_group_name_H-M   'P 1'
#
loop_
_entity.id
_entity.type
_entity.pdbx_description
1 polymer ?
#
loop_
_entity_poly.entity_id
_entity_poly.type
_entity_poly.pdbx_seq_one_letter_code
_entity_poly.pdbx_strand_id
1 'polypeptide(L)'
;GRTPLHLAALKGSIEAVKILLKYGADVNARNNSNWTPLHWAINHSIALLLMDHGANVDALSANVDQICDYGTPLFVASKENRLEHALLLISFDANVNAVHNGKSALSVAAERGHLDMVKLLVE
;
A
#
# COMPACT_ATOMS: atom_id res chain seq x y z
N GLY A 1 -12.60 -3.07 -11.95
CA GLY A 1 -11.85 -4.34 -11.99
C GLY A 1 -10.35 -4.08 -11.87
N ARG A 2 -9.49 -5.10 -11.77
CA ARG A 2 -8.02 -4.91 -11.72
C ARG A 2 -7.52 -4.38 -13.06
N THR A 3 -6.70 -3.33 -13.05
CA THR A 3 -6.05 -2.78 -14.26
C THR A 3 -4.71 -3.48 -14.53
N PRO A 4 -4.12 -3.34 -15.74
CA PRO A 4 -2.76 -3.83 -15.99
C PRO A 4 -1.74 -3.32 -14.97
N LEU A 5 -1.89 -2.08 -14.50
CA LEU A 5 -0.99 -1.48 -13.51
C LEU A 5 -1.08 -2.18 -12.13
N HIS A 6 -2.27 -2.62 -11.72
CA HIS A 6 -2.41 -3.44 -10.51
C HIS A 6 -1.64 -4.75 -10.62
N LEU A 7 -1.76 -5.43 -11.77
CA LEU A 7 -1.13 -6.72 -11.99
C LEU A 7 0.40 -6.58 -12.08
N ALA A 8 0.89 -5.55 -12.78
CA ALA A 8 2.31 -5.26 -12.86
C ALA A 8 2.92 -4.94 -11.49
N ALA A 9 2.21 -4.17 -10.65
CA ALA A 9 2.65 -3.85 -9.29
C ALA A 9 2.75 -5.11 -8.40
N LEU A 10 1.74 -5.99 -8.43
CA LEU A 10 1.75 -7.25 -7.69
C LEU A 10 2.85 -8.20 -8.15
N LYS A 11 3.09 -8.27 -9.47
CA LYS A 11 4.12 -9.13 -10.04
C LYS A 11 5.53 -8.54 -9.90
N GLY A 12 5.68 -7.35 -9.33
CA GLY A 12 6.98 -6.69 -9.19
C GLY A 12 7.63 -6.33 -10.53
N SER A 13 6.84 -6.23 -11.60
CA SER A 13 7.34 -6.03 -12.97
C SER A 13 7.67 -4.56 -13.21
N ILE A 14 8.87 -4.14 -12.80
CA ILE A 14 9.34 -2.73 -12.85
C ILE A 14 9.15 -2.13 -14.24
N GLU A 15 9.60 -2.81 -15.30
CA GLU A 15 9.52 -2.24 -16.65
C GLU A 15 8.10 -2.17 -17.20
N ALA A 16 7.24 -3.11 -16.81
CA ALA A 16 5.82 -3.01 -17.13
C ALA A 16 5.18 -1.80 -16.43
N VAL A 17 5.50 -1.55 -15.16
CA VAL A 17 5.01 -0.37 -14.43
C VAL A 17 5.48 0.92 -15.09
N LYS A 18 6.78 1.05 -15.41
CA LYS A 18 7.31 2.24 -16.09
C LYS A 18 6.63 2.49 -17.44
N ILE A 19 6.45 1.45 -18.26
CA ILE A 19 5.77 1.58 -19.56
C ILE A 19 4.31 2.02 -19.34
N LEU A 20 3.58 1.38 -18.43
CA LEU A 20 2.18 1.70 -18.19
C LEU A 20 2.00 3.16 -17.72
N LEU A 21 2.82 3.61 -16.77
CA LEU A 21 2.79 4.99 -16.29
C LEU A 21 3.15 5.99 -17.40
N LYS A 22 4.18 5.69 -18.20
CA LYS A 22 4.59 6.51 -19.36
C LYS A 22 3.46 6.72 -20.36
N TYR A 23 2.62 5.71 -20.56
CA TYR A 23 1.47 5.77 -21.48
C TYR A 23 0.16 6.21 -20.80
N GLY A 24 0.24 6.83 -19.62
CA GLY A 24 -0.90 7.48 -18.97
C GLY A 24 -1.82 6.53 -18.22
N ALA A 25 -1.35 5.36 -17.79
CA ALA A 25 -2.11 4.54 -16.87
C ALA A 25 -2.41 5.32 -15.59
N ASP A 26 -3.67 5.31 -15.16
CA ASP A 26 -4.08 5.94 -13.92
C ASP A 26 -3.42 5.25 -12.72
N VAL A 27 -2.46 5.95 -12.11
CA VAL A 27 -1.69 5.51 -10.94
C VAL A 27 -2.58 5.27 -9.71
N ASN A 28 -3.74 5.93 -9.67
CA ASN A 28 -4.72 5.86 -8.59
C ASN A 28 -5.96 5.04 -8.97
N ALA A 29 -5.90 4.28 -10.07
CA ALA A 29 -7.00 3.45 -10.53
C ALA A 29 -7.49 2.53 -9.40
N ARG A 30 -8.80 2.47 -9.20
CA ARG A 30 -9.41 1.63 -8.16
C ARG A 30 -10.01 0.36 -8.75
N ASN A 31 -9.69 -0.78 -8.15
CA ASN A 31 -10.40 -2.03 -8.46
C ASN A 31 -11.79 -2.06 -7.78
N ASN A 32 -12.53 -3.17 -7.91
CA ASN A 32 -13.88 -3.29 -7.34
C ASN A 32 -13.92 -3.18 -5.81
N SER A 33 -12.77 -3.36 -5.16
CA SER A 33 -12.56 -3.27 -3.72
C SER A 33 -11.84 -1.97 -3.33
N ASN A 34 -11.81 -0.96 -4.20
CA ASN A 34 -11.08 0.30 -4.00
C ASN A 34 -9.56 0.18 -3.76
N TRP A 35 -8.95 -0.98 -4.03
CA TRP A 35 -7.50 -1.09 -3.99
C TRP A 35 -6.92 -0.32 -5.15
N THR A 36 -5.81 0.37 -4.89
CA THR A 36 -4.99 1.04 -5.89
C THR A 36 -3.76 0.20 -6.22
N PRO A 37 -3.03 0.48 -7.32
CA PRO A 37 -1.75 -0.15 -7.60
C PRO A 37 -0.75 -0.07 -6.43
N LEU A 38 -0.75 1.01 -5.66
CA LEU A 38 0.16 1.17 -4.52
C LEU A 38 -0.09 0.13 -3.41
N HIS A 39 -1.36 -0.24 -3.16
CA HIS A 39 -1.66 -1.34 -2.23
C HIS A 39 -1.11 -2.70 -2.71
N TRP A 40 -0.97 -2.86 -4.02
CA TRP A 40 -0.51 -4.09 -4.67
C TRP A 40 1.01 -4.11 -4.87
N ALA A 41 1.72 -3.01 -4.59
CA ALA A 41 3.15 -2.92 -4.74
C ALA A 41 3.82 -3.94 -3.80
N ILE A 42 4.55 -4.90 -4.38
CA ILE A 42 5.19 -5.96 -3.59
C ILE A 42 6.57 -5.56 -3.06
N ASN A 43 7.26 -4.65 -3.77
CA ASN A 43 8.62 -4.21 -3.42
C ASN A 43 8.76 -2.69 -3.43
N HIS A 44 9.85 -2.24 -2.81
CA HIS A 44 10.20 -0.83 -2.65
C HIS A 44 10.27 -0.08 -3.99
N SER A 45 10.93 -0.64 -5.01
CA SER A 45 11.10 0.02 -6.30
C SER A 45 9.77 0.32 -7.00
N ILE A 46 8.80 -0.60 -6.92
CA ILE A 46 7.46 -0.38 -7.48
C ILE A 46 6.73 0.72 -6.73
N ALA A 47 6.74 0.69 -5.39
CA ALA A 47 6.06 1.70 -4.59
C ALA A 47 6.64 3.09 -4.83
N LEU A 48 7.98 3.21 -4.88
CA LEU A 48 8.67 4.46 -5.22
C LEU A 48 8.22 4.99 -6.58
N LEU A 49 8.23 4.15 -7.63
CA LEU A 49 7.77 4.54 -8.96
C LEU A 49 6.32 5.03 -8.98
N LEU A 50 5.43 4.36 -8.25
CA LEU A 50 4.03 4.76 -8.16
C LEU A 50 3.88 6.11 -7.44
N MET A 51 4.58 6.32 -6.32
CA MET A 51 4.52 7.56 -5.56
C MET A 51 5.13 8.74 -6.32
N ASP A 52 6.25 8.54 -7.02
CA ASP A 52 6.85 9.54 -7.91
C ASP A 52 5.89 10.00 -9.02
N HIS A 53 4.92 9.16 -9.40
CA HIS A 53 3.89 9.47 -10.38
C HIS A 53 2.57 9.94 -9.75
N GLY A 54 2.56 10.27 -8.45
CA GLY A 54 1.41 10.85 -7.75
C GLY A 54 0.41 9.81 -7.22
N ALA A 55 0.87 8.60 -6.90
CA ALA A 55 0.05 7.66 -6.14
C ALA A 55 -0.34 8.27 -4.79
N ASN A 56 -1.62 8.18 -4.45
CA ASN A 56 -2.11 8.58 -3.13
C ASN A 56 -1.65 7.57 -2.08
N VAL A 57 -0.71 7.99 -1.25
CA VAL A 57 -0.07 7.21 -0.17
C VAL A 57 -1.08 6.76 0.90
N ASP A 58 -2.14 7.54 1.11
CA ASP A 58 -3.20 7.27 2.10
C ASP A 58 -4.50 6.76 1.45
N ALA A 59 -4.44 6.25 0.22
CA ALA A 59 -5.61 5.71 -0.45
C ALA A 59 -6.27 4.62 0.41
N LEU A 60 -7.58 4.72 0.63
CA LEU A 60 -8.32 3.70 1.37
C LEU A 60 -8.83 2.62 0.42
N SER A 61 -8.44 1.38 0.68
CA SER A 61 -9.15 0.22 0.13
C SER A 61 -10.42 -0.07 0.92
N ALA A 62 -11.37 -0.74 0.27
CA ALA A 62 -12.68 -1.09 0.83
C ALA A 62 -12.91 -2.58 0.76
N ASN A 63 -13.74 -3.07 1.67
CA ASN A 63 -14.17 -4.44 1.67
C ASN A 63 -15.33 -4.67 0.71
N VAL A 64 -15.29 -5.76 -0.04
CA VAL A 64 -16.49 -6.27 -0.75
C VAL A 64 -16.90 -7.65 -0.20
N ASP A 65 -16.01 -8.38 0.50
CA ASP A 65 -16.19 -9.79 0.87
C ASP A 65 -15.63 -10.21 2.26
N GLN A 66 -15.68 -9.36 3.29
CA GLN A 66 -15.33 -9.69 4.70
C GLN A 66 -13.88 -10.17 4.99
N ILE A 67 -12.94 -10.13 4.05
CA ILE A 67 -11.52 -10.43 4.33
C ILE A 67 -10.87 -9.23 5.02
N CYS A 68 -10.16 -9.42 6.13
CA CYS A 68 -9.63 -8.37 7.00
C CYS A 68 -8.36 -7.63 6.51
N ASP A 69 -8.04 -7.67 5.21
CA ASP A 69 -6.78 -7.17 4.61
C ASP A 69 -6.88 -5.77 3.95
N TYR A 70 -7.88 -4.97 4.30
CA TYR A 70 -8.14 -3.66 3.68
C TYR A 70 -7.87 -2.51 4.67
N GLY A 71 -7.44 -1.38 4.13
CA GLY A 71 -6.93 -0.21 4.85
C GLY A 71 -6.10 0.70 3.93
N THR A 72 -5.28 1.58 4.50
CA THR A 72 -4.24 2.31 3.74
C THR A 72 -3.11 1.37 3.30
N PRO A 73 -2.26 1.76 2.33
CA PRO A 73 -1.01 1.04 2.04
C PRO A 73 -0.17 0.76 3.29
N LEU A 74 -0.08 1.72 4.22
CA LEU A 74 0.66 1.56 5.46
C LEU A 74 0.02 0.49 6.36
N PHE A 75 -1.32 0.49 6.49
CA PHE A 75 -2.04 -0.54 7.23
C PHE A 75 -1.74 -1.95 6.70
N VAL A 76 -1.74 -2.13 5.38
CA VAL A 76 -1.43 -3.41 4.73
C VAL A 76 0.02 -3.82 4.98
N ALA A 77 0.97 -2.88 4.82
CA ALA A 77 2.39 -3.13 5.09
C ALA A 77 2.62 -3.54 6.55
N SER A 78 1.95 -2.87 7.51
CA SER A 78 2.01 -3.22 8.92
C SER A 78 1.43 -4.58 9.23
N LYS A 79 0.29 -4.94 8.61
CA LYS A 79 -0.36 -6.24 8.77
C LYS A 79 0.53 -7.41 8.30
N GLU A 80 1.27 -7.19 7.22
CA GLU A 80 2.15 -8.18 6.58
C GLU A 80 3.61 -8.11 7.05
N ASN A 81 3.94 -7.23 8.01
CA ASN A 81 5.29 -6.99 8.52
C ASN A 81 6.32 -6.57 7.45
N ARG A 82 5.90 -5.76 6.48
CA ARG A 82 6.77 -5.27 5.40
C ARG A 82 7.51 -3.98 5.81
N LEU A 83 8.53 -4.11 6.67
CA LEU A 83 9.26 -2.97 7.28
C LEU A 83 9.79 -1.94 6.27
N GLU A 84 10.54 -2.37 5.25
CA GLU A 84 11.10 -1.47 4.24
C GLU A 84 10.02 -0.72 3.45
N HIS A 85 8.88 -1.38 3.26
CA HIS A 85 7.74 -0.80 2.57
C HIS A 85 7.01 0.22 3.45
N ALA A 86 6.87 -0.07 4.75
CA ALA A 86 6.33 0.87 5.72
C ALA A 86 7.23 2.10 5.89
N LEU A 87 8.54 1.90 6.03
CA LEU A 87 9.54 2.98 6.05
C LEU A 87 9.42 3.88 4.83
N LEU A 88 9.31 3.28 3.63
CA LEU A 88 9.13 4.02 2.41
C LEU A 88 7.83 4.85 2.44
N LEU A 89 6.71 4.26 2.83
CA LEU A 89 5.43 4.99 2.92
C LEU A 89 5.52 6.15 3.92
N ILE A 90 6.13 5.93 5.09
CA ILE A 90 6.35 6.98 6.10
C ILE A 90 7.24 8.10 5.55
N SER A 91 8.28 7.76 4.78
CA SER A 91 9.15 8.76 4.14
C SER A 91 8.45 9.61 3.06
N PHE A 92 7.27 9.16 2.61
CA PHE A 92 6.37 9.87 1.70
C PHE A 92 5.14 10.43 2.43
N ASP A 93 5.30 10.80 3.70
CA ASP A 93 4.27 11.43 4.55
C ASP A 93 3.00 10.59 4.73
N ALA A 94 3.08 9.26 4.67
CA ALA A 94 1.94 8.39 5.01
C ALA A 94 1.41 8.70 6.41
N ASN A 95 0.09 8.81 6.55
CA ASN A 95 -0.52 9.06 7.84
C ASN A 95 -0.45 7.82 8.74
N VAL A 96 0.55 7.78 9.62
CA VAL A 96 0.79 6.70 10.61
C VAL A 96 -0.41 6.49 11.55
N ASN A 97 -1.18 7.55 11.80
CA ASN A 97 -2.34 7.55 12.68
C ASN A 97 -3.66 7.27 11.95
N ALA A 98 -3.63 6.95 10.65
CA ALA A 98 -4.82 6.61 9.90
C ALA A 98 -5.54 5.42 10.55
N VAL A 99 -6.82 5.60 10.87
CA VAL A 99 -7.67 4.56 11.44
C VAL A 99 -8.62 4.06 10.36
N HIS A 100 -8.64 2.75 10.16
CA HIS A 100 -9.56 2.07 9.27
C HIS A 100 -10.35 1.01 10.04
N ASN A 101 -11.68 1.14 10.06
CA ASN A 101 -12.57 0.26 10.83
C ASN A 101 -12.15 0.10 12.31
N GLY A 102 -11.74 1.20 12.94
CA GLY A 102 -11.31 1.21 14.35
C GLY A 102 -9.92 0.64 14.59
N LYS A 103 -9.18 0.22 13.55
CA LYS A 103 -7.80 -0.25 13.65
C LYS A 103 -6.84 0.68 12.91
N SER A 104 -5.74 1.03 13.55
CA SER A 104 -4.58 1.70 12.93
C SER A 104 -3.52 0.71 12.49
N ALA A 105 -2.55 1.18 11.70
CA ALA A 105 -1.33 0.45 11.35
C ALA A 105 -0.61 -0.11 12.60
N LEU A 106 -0.49 0.71 13.65
CA LEU A 106 0.10 0.31 14.93
C LEU A 106 -0.71 -0.81 15.61
N SER A 107 -2.04 -0.69 15.64
CA SER A 107 -2.89 -1.67 16.31
C SER A 107 -2.82 -3.06 15.65
N VAL A 108 -2.76 -3.13 14.32
CA VAL A 108 -2.67 -4.41 13.60
C VAL A 108 -1.27 -5.03 13.71
N ALA A 109 -0.22 -4.21 13.75
CA ALA A 109 1.14 -4.69 14.01
C ALA A 109 1.24 -5.29 15.42
N ALA A 110 0.67 -4.62 16.43
CA ALA A 110 0.64 -5.11 17.81
C ALA A 110 -0.18 -6.39 17.95
N GLU A 111 -1.39 -6.45 17.37
CA GLU A 111 -2.25 -7.64 17.36
C GLU A 111 -1.55 -8.87 16.77
N ARG A 112 -0.68 -8.67 15.77
CA ARG A 112 0.05 -9.74 15.08
C ARG A 112 1.42 -10.07 15.69
N GLY A 113 1.85 -9.32 16.70
CA GLY A 113 3.16 -9.52 17.34
C GLY A 113 4.35 -9.06 16.51
N HIS A 114 4.14 -8.15 15.55
CA HIS A 114 5.20 -7.63 14.68
C HIS A 114 6.01 -6.54 15.42
N LEU A 115 6.87 -6.98 16.34
CA LEU A 115 7.56 -6.08 17.28
C LEU A 115 8.38 -4.98 16.60
N ASP A 116 9.11 -5.30 15.53
CA ASP A 116 9.93 -4.31 14.84
C ASP A 116 9.07 -3.30 14.06
N MET A 117 7.91 -3.72 13.55
CA MET A 117 6.93 -2.81 12.95
C MET A 117 6.29 -1.92 14.01
N VAL A 118 6.02 -2.46 15.21
CA VAL A 118 5.52 -1.65 16.33
C VAL A 118 6.53 -0.58 16.72
N LYS A 119 7.82 -0.93 16.84
CA LYS A 119 8.88 0.06 17.11
C LYS A 119 8.91 1.14 16.04
N LEU A 120 8.91 0.73 14.77
CA LEU A 120 8.92 1.64 13.62
C LEU A 120 7.77 2.65 13.64
N LEU A 121 6.57 2.25 14.10
CA LEU A 121 5.37 3.08 14.06
C LEU A 121 5.16 3.94 15.33
N VAL A 122 5.98 3.75 16.37
CA VAL A 122 5.91 4.51 17.63
C VAL A 122 6.99 5.60 17.68
N GLU A 123 8.05 5.48 16.89
CA GLU A 123 9.07 6.52 16.67
C GLU A 123 8.50 7.74 15.93
#